data_AF-A0A969L3M2-F1
#
_entry.id   AF-A0A969L3M2-F1
#
_cell.length_a   1.000
_cell.length_b   1.000
_cell.length_c   1.000
_cell.angle_alpha   90.00
_cell.angle_beta   90.00
_cell.angle_gamma   90.00
#
_symmetry.space_group_name_H-M   'P 1'
#
loop_
_entity.id
_entity.type
_entity.pdbx_description
1 polymer ?
#
loop_
_entity_poly.entity_id
_entity_poly.type
_entity_poly.pdbx_seq_one_letter_code
_entity_poly.pdbx_strand_id
1 'polypeptide(L)'
;MRERIRTRQYVMTLHADEEMDNDGLTIFDVERGVLTGKVIERQKDHNMGDWKYLIRGQTVVGKQVIVVTKLSPTNKLVIITVYLE
;
A
#
# COMPACT_ATOMS: atom_id res chain seq x y z
N MET A 1 7.20 2.21 -7.03
CA MET A 1 6.14 2.41 -6.00
C MET A 1 6.28 3.76 -5.34
N ARG A 2 7.40 4.07 -4.67
CA ARG A 2 7.65 5.39 -4.07
C ARG A 2 7.38 6.58 -4.99
N GLU A 3 7.84 6.51 -6.24
CA GLU A 3 7.60 7.59 -7.22
C GLU A 3 6.11 7.84 -7.50
N ARG A 4 5.30 6.78 -7.51
CA ARG A 4 3.85 6.90 -7.71
C ARG A 4 3.15 7.55 -6.52
N ILE A 5 3.63 7.31 -5.31
CA ILE A 5 3.16 8.05 -4.13
C ILE A 5 3.52 9.54 -4.28
N ARG A 6 4.79 9.86 -4.55
CA ARG A 6 5.27 11.25 -4.70
C ARG A 6 4.54 12.06 -5.76
N THR A 7 4.14 11.41 -6.85
CA THR A 7 3.44 12.03 -7.98
C THR A 7 1.93 11.85 -7.95
N ARG A 8 1.37 11.32 -6.84
CA ARG A 8 -0.06 11.01 -6.66
C ARG A 8 -0.64 10.15 -7.79
N GLN A 9 0.20 9.28 -8.37
CA GLN A 9 -0.18 8.27 -9.37
C GLN A 9 -0.58 6.96 -8.69
N TYR A 10 -1.45 7.06 -7.68
CA TYR A 10 -2.01 5.92 -6.97
C TYR A 10 -3.52 6.06 -6.78
N VAL A 11 -4.17 4.94 -6.52
CA VAL A 11 -5.59 4.85 -6.16
C VAL A 11 -5.72 3.90 -4.97
N MET A 12 -6.75 4.13 -4.17
CA MET A 12 -7.16 3.22 -3.10
C MET A 12 -8.38 2.42 -3.53
N THR A 13 -8.41 1.15 -3.15
CA THR A 13 -9.65 0.36 -3.19
C THR A 13 -10.56 0.80 -2.04
N LEU A 14 -11.87 0.52 -2.16
CA LEU A 14 -12.81 0.72 -1.06
C LEU A 14 -12.37 -0.05 0.20
N HIS A 15 -11.95 -1.31 0.03
CA HIS A 15 -11.47 -2.12 1.13
C HIS A 15 -10.24 -1.53 1.85
N ALA A 16 -9.30 -0.90 1.12
CA ALA A 16 -8.17 -0.23 1.75
C ALA A 16 -8.58 1.01 2.55
N ASP A 17 -9.62 1.71 2.12
CA ASP A 17 -10.17 2.87 2.82
C ASP A 17 -10.87 2.45 4.12
N GLU A 18 -11.67 1.39 4.06
CA GLU A 18 -12.35 0.80 5.22
C GLU A 18 -11.35 0.29 6.28
N GLU A 19 -10.32 -0.46 5.88
CA GLU A 19 -9.31 -0.96 6.83
C GLU A 19 -8.43 0.16 7.40
N MET A 20 -8.14 1.19 6.60
CA MET A 20 -7.44 2.38 7.07
C MET A 20 -8.24 3.08 8.19
N ASP A 21 -9.56 3.24 8.01
CA ASP A 21 -10.44 3.83 9.02
C ASP A 21 -10.54 2.94 10.27
N ASN A 22 -10.70 1.62 10.09
CA ASN A 22 -10.76 0.64 11.18
C ASN A 22 -9.52 0.70 12.10
N ASP A 23 -8.33 0.84 11.51
CA ASP A 23 -7.06 0.90 12.25
C ASP A 23 -6.70 2.33 12.72
N GLY A 24 -7.57 3.32 12.47
CA GLY A 24 -7.32 4.73 12.82
C GLY A 24 -6.11 5.32 12.07
N LEU A 25 -5.84 4.82 10.88
CA LEU A 25 -4.78 5.29 10.00
C LEU A 25 -5.30 6.45 9.14
N THR A 26 -4.38 7.31 8.73
CA THR A 26 -4.65 8.35 7.73
C THR A 26 -3.98 8.00 6.42
N ILE A 27 -4.37 8.69 5.35
CA ILE A 27 -3.68 8.56 4.06
C ILE A 27 -2.17 8.84 4.17
N PHE A 28 -1.76 9.73 5.08
CA PHE A 28 -0.35 10.05 5.31
C PHE A 28 0.42 8.88 5.92
N ASP A 29 -0.23 8.04 6.72
CA ASP A 29 0.38 6.83 7.29
C ASP A 29 0.63 5.79 6.20
N VAL A 30 -0.32 5.64 5.28
CA VAL A 30 -0.19 4.74 4.12
C VAL A 30 0.93 5.23 3.19
N GLU A 31 0.90 6.51 2.81
CA GLU A 31 1.93 7.11 1.95
C GLU A 31 3.32 6.99 2.58
N ARG A 32 3.46 7.31 3.87
CA ARG A 32 4.73 7.19 4.60
C ARG A 32 5.18 5.74 4.71
N GLY A 33 4.27 4.81 4.94
CA GLY A 33 4.54 3.37 4.95
C GLY A 33 5.20 2.92 3.63
N VAL A 34 4.66 3.37 2.49
CA VAL A 34 5.26 3.06 1.17
C VAL A 34 6.58 3.78 0.94
N LEU A 35 6.72 5.04 1.38
CA LEU A 35 7.92 5.84 1.18
C LEU A 35 9.12 5.36 2.00
N THR A 36 8.88 4.93 3.24
CA THR A 36 9.92 4.47 4.18
C THR A 36 10.13 2.96 4.13
N GLY A 37 9.11 2.20 3.70
CA GLY A 37 9.09 0.76 3.80
C GLY A 37 9.92 0.00 2.78
N LYS A 38 10.03 -1.31 2.99
CA LYS A 38 10.67 -2.28 2.11
C LYS A 38 9.66 -3.34 1.70
N VAL A 39 9.77 -3.83 0.46
CA VAL A 39 8.98 -4.99 0.03
C VAL A 39 9.49 -6.21 0.79
N ILE A 40 8.63 -6.80 1.61
CA ILE A 40 8.94 -7.99 2.40
C ILE A 40 8.44 -9.26 1.71
N GLU A 41 7.43 -9.15 0.85
CA GLU A 41 6.85 -10.29 0.14
C GLU A 41 6.32 -9.88 -1.24
N ARG A 42 6.30 -10.85 -2.16
CA ARG A 42 5.67 -10.73 -3.48
C ARG A 42 4.79 -11.94 -3.73
N GLN A 43 3.52 -11.69 -4.02
CA GLN A 43 2.53 -12.73 -4.30
C GLN A 43 2.07 -12.59 -5.75
N LYS A 44 2.12 -13.69 -6.52
CA LYS A 44 1.59 -13.71 -7.88
C LYS A 44 0.13 -14.13 -7.81
N ASP A 45 -0.76 -13.28 -8.33
CA ASP A 45 -2.16 -13.64 -8.48
C ASP A 45 -2.26 -14.69 -9.60
N HIS A 46 -2.59 -15.93 -9.22
CA HIS A 46 -2.61 -17.06 -10.16
C HIS A 46 -3.68 -16.92 -11.25
N ASN A 47 -4.74 -16.14 -11.01
CA ASN A 47 -5.84 -15.98 -11.95
C ASN A 47 -5.64 -14.80 -12.91
N MET A 48 -5.05 -13.70 -12.43
CA MET A 48 -4.89 -12.48 -13.24
C MET A 48 -3.44 -12.24 -13.72
N GLY A 49 -2.46 -12.96 -13.19
CA GLY A 49 -1.04 -12.78 -13.50
C GLY A 49 -0.39 -11.54 -12.87
N ASP A 50 -1.17 -10.73 -12.16
CA ASP A 50 -0.71 -9.52 -11.47
C ASP A 50 0.16 -9.86 -10.25
N TRP A 51 1.20 -9.05 -10.03
CA TRP A 51 1.99 -9.12 -8.80
C TRP A 51 1.42 -8.20 -7.72
N LYS A 52 1.21 -8.76 -6.52
CA LYS A 52 0.96 -8.03 -5.28
C LYS A 52 2.25 -7.97 -4.48
N TYR A 53 2.43 -6.86 -3.77
CA TYR A 53 3.63 -6.56 -3.00
C TYR A 53 3.22 -6.12 -1.61
N LEU A 54 3.78 -6.78 -0.59
CA LEU A 54 3.62 -6.39 0.81
C LEU A 54 4.78 -5.48 1.17
N ILE A 55 4.48 -4.27 1.57
CA ILE A 55 5.47 -3.27 1.97
C ILE A 55 5.36 -3.07 3.47
N ARG A 56 6.41 -3.43 4.20
CA ARG A 56 6.53 -3.11 5.63
C ARG A 56 7.23 -1.77 5.77
N GLY A 57 6.54 -0.80 6.34
CA GLY A 57 7.05 0.55 6.59
C GLY A 57 6.55 1.11 7.91
N GLN A 58 6.64 2.43 8.05
CA GLN A 58 6.22 3.11 9.27
C GLN A 58 5.16 4.18 9.01
N THR A 59 4.19 4.26 9.91
CA THR A 59 3.23 5.36 10.04
C THR A 59 3.93 6.67 10.39
N VAL A 60 3.19 7.80 10.36
CA VAL A 60 3.71 9.14 10.72
C VAL A 60 4.23 9.17 12.14
N VAL A 61 3.59 8.42 13.05
CA VAL A 61 3.97 8.29 14.46
C VAL A 61 4.95 7.14 14.74
N GLY A 62 5.43 6.45 13.71
CA GLY A 62 6.49 5.44 13.83
C GLY A 62 6.02 4.01 14.15
N LYS A 63 4.71 3.75 14.24
CA LYS A 63 4.16 2.37 14.30
C LYS A 63 4.44 1.63 12.99
N GLN A 64 4.64 0.31 13.07
CA GLN A 64 4.78 -0.54 11.88
C GLN A 64 3.44 -0.67 11.15
N VAL A 65 3.50 -0.62 9.82
CA VAL A 65 2.33 -0.76 8.96
C VAL A 65 2.68 -1.60 7.75
N ILE A 66 1.79 -2.51 7.37
CA ILE A 66 1.87 -3.25 6.13
C ILE A 66 0.92 -2.61 5.11
N VAL A 67 1.46 -2.23 3.96
CA VAL A 67 0.68 -1.76 2.82
C VAL A 67 0.76 -2.80 1.70
N VAL A 68 -0.38 -3.32 1.28
CA VAL A 68 -0.48 -4.28 0.18
C VAL A 68 -0.81 -3.53 -1.09
N THR A 69 0.05 -3.65 -2.11
CA THR A 69 -0.11 -2.89 -3.36
C THR A 69 0.07 -3.75 -4.60
N LYS A 70 -0.46 -3.29 -5.73
CA LYS A 70 -0.12 -3.80 -7.08
C LYS A 70 0.06 -2.65 -8.07
N LEU A 71 0.68 -2.94 -9.21
CA LEU A 71 0.71 -2.01 -10.34
C LEU A 71 -0.45 -2.34 -11.30
N SER A 72 -1.23 -1.32 -11.66
CA SER A 72 -2.26 -1.48 -12.69
C SER A 72 -1.63 -1.51 -14.09
N PRO A 73 -2.37 -2.00 -15.12
CA PRO A 73 -1.94 -1.91 -16.52
C PRO A 73 -1.68 -0.48 -16.99
N THR A 74 -2.39 0.51 -16.44
CA THR A 74 -2.19 1.95 -16.71
C THR A 74 -1.06 2.56 -15.87
N ASN A 75 -0.21 1.74 -15.27
CA ASN A 75 0.93 2.16 -14.50
C ASN A 75 0.60 2.94 -13.21
N LYS A 76 -0.63 2.88 -12.70
CA LYS A 76 -0.99 3.46 -11.38
C LYS A 76 -0.68 2.45 -10.26
N LEU A 77 -0.33 2.95 -9.08
CA LEU A 77 -0.18 2.10 -7.89
C LEU A 77 -1.58 1.90 -7.31
N VAL A 78 -2.02 0.66 -7.16
CA VAL A 78 -3.28 0.32 -6.51
C VAL A 78 -2.96 -0.13 -5.10
N ILE A 79 -3.47 0.59 -4.10
CA ILE A 79 -3.42 0.19 -2.70
C ILE A 79 -4.63 -0.71 -2.46
N ILE A 80 -4.38 -1.97 -2.10
CA ILE A 80 -5.40 -3.03 -2.02
C ILE A 80 -5.96 -3.14 -0.61
N THR A 81 -5.09 -3.09 0.39
CA THR A 81 -5.40 -3.09 1.82
C THR A 81 -4.20 -2.53 2.59
N VAL A 82 -4.44 -2.09 3.82
CA VAL A 82 -3.44 -1.60 4.77
C VAL A 82 -3.84 -2.04 6.17
N TYR A 83 -2.86 -2.38 7.01
CA TYR A 83 -3.10 -2.73 8.41
C TYR A 83 -1.85 -2.48 9.26
N LEU A 84 -2.05 -2.25 10.55
CA LEU A 84 -0.96 -2.21 11.54
C LEU A 84 -0.38 -3.61 11.76
N GLU A 85 0.94 -3.70 11.93
CA GLU A 85 1.65 -4.93 12.34
C GLU A 85 1.87 -4.95 13.86
#